data_AF-A0A962E1J1-F1
#
_entry.id   AF-A0A962E1J1-F1
#
_cell.length_a   1.000
_cell.length_b   1.000
_cell.length_c   1.000
_cell.angle_alpha   90.00
_cell.angle_beta   90.00
_cell.angle_gamma   90.00
#
_symmetry.space_group_name_H-M   'P 1'
#
loop_
_entity.id
_entity.type
_entity.pdbx_description
1 polymer ?
#
loop_
_entity_poly.entity_id
_entity_poly.type
_entity_poly.pdbx_seq_one_letter_code
_entity_poly.pdbx_strand_id
1 'polypeptide(L)'
;MVFFGEEYAINESLSFSLQFSRLRKKSQLSASKKLLSKEIKELKSFIETYRNSLSEDIFNTQEYSIKLIQVPKISNTNRNDIAVEFVNWNYISEADRENFDKVTAIIKDKVVKKEAINPGKRKPSDVISKVNSEIGFEINHYDHQCLYCCFKIRPSSANDIEDPFETNTNYCHYDEVHDDYVYQDAWAELIIKGVNEGKLSKEIWRQKFKAKDSFEITEFETNE
;
A
#
# COMPACT_ATOMS: atom_id res chain seq x y z
N MET A 1 -46.82 -40.11 -1.38
CA MET A 1 -46.98 -39.47 -0.07
C MET A 1 -46.51 -38.04 -0.21
N VAL A 2 -47.42 -37.13 -0.62
CA VAL A 2 -47.12 -35.70 -0.75
C VAL A 2 -47.25 -35.11 0.65
N PHE A 3 -46.15 -35.18 1.40
CA PHE A 3 -46.12 -34.63 2.76
C PHE A 3 -45.99 -33.12 2.67
N PHE A 4 -47.12 -32.43 2.93
CA PHE A 4 -47.29 -30.98 3.16
C PHE A 4 -46.75 -30.05 2.04
N GLY A 5 -47.63 -29.22 1.47
CA GLY A 5 -47.28 -28.27 0.40
C GLY A 5 -46.25 -27.20 0.83
N GLU A 6 -45.73 -26.43 -0.13
CA GLU A 6 -44.75 -25.36 0.13
C GLU A 6 -45.21 -24.35 1.19
N GLU A 7 -46.51 -24.16 1.32
CA GLU A 7 -47.15 -23.32 2.34
C GLU A 7 -46.86 -23.74 3.79
N TYR A 8 -46.48 -25.01 4.02
CA TYR A 8 -46.06 -25.54 5.33
C TYR A 8 -44.54 -25.73 5.43
N ALA A 9 -43.77 -25.29 4.44
CA ALA A 9 -42.31 -25.43 4.45
C ALA A 9 -41.69 -24.47 5.47
N ILE A 10 -40.92 -25.00 6.42
CA ILE A 10 -40.22 -24.23 7.47
C ILE A 10 -39.00 -23.47 6.89
N ASN A 11 -38.80 -23.49 5.56
CA ASN A 11 -37.61 -22.96 4.91
C ASN A 11 -37.34 -21.49 5.27
N GLU A 12 -38.38 -20.66 5.37
CA GLU A 12 -38.22 -19.25 5.75
C GLU A 12 -37.84 -19.06 7.23
N SER A 13 -38.39 -19.87 8.13
CA SER A 13 -38.10 -19.82 9.57
C SER A 13 -36.76 -20.50 9.94
N LEU A 14 -36.27 -21.38 9.06
CA LEU A 14 -35.00 -22.07 9.23
C LEU A 14 -33.81 -21.12 9.06
N SER A 15 -33.90 -20.15 8.15
CA SER A 15 -32.83 -19.17 7.88
C SER A 15 -32.40 -18.41 9.14
N PHE A 16 -33.37 -17.94 9.94
CA PHE A 16 -33.09 -17.27 11.21
C PHE A 16 -32.54 -18.24 12.27
N SER A 17 -33.10 -19.44 12.38
CA SER A 17 -32.65 -20.46 13.33
C SER A 17 -31.21 -20.91 13.07
N LEU A 18 -30.80 -20.97 11.79
CA LEU A 18 -29.43 -21.30 11.38
C LEU A 18 -28.42 -20.22 11.76
N GLN A 19 -28.80 -18.95 11.84
CA GLN A 19 -27.91 -17.86 12.27
C GLN A 19 -27.45 -18.04 13.73
N PHE A 20 -28.33 -18.58 14.58
CA PHE A 20 -28.05 -18.83 16.00
C PHE A 20 -27.40 -20.20 16.27
N SER A 21 -27.27 -21.05 15.24
CA SER A 21 -26.64 -22.36 15.39
C SER A 21 -25.13 -22.22 15.66
N ARG A 22 -24.67 -22.87 16.73
CA ARG A 22 -23.23 -22.97 17.08
C ARG A 22 -22.46 -23.94 16.18
N LEU A 23 -23.17 -24.82 15.46
CA LEU A 23 -22.58 -25.81 14.56
C LEU A 23 -22.65 -25.30 13.12
N ARG A 24 -21.56 -24.72 12.63
CA ARG A 24 -21.47 -24.15 11.27
C ARG A 24 -20.54 -24.98 10.39
N LYS A 25 -21.08 -25.55 9.31
CA LYS A 25 -20.28 -26.17 8.25
C LYS A 25 -19.66 -25.08 7.36
N LYS A 26 -18.48 -25.33 6.77
CA LYS A 26 -17.77 -24.35 5.91
C LYS A 26 -18.64 -23.80 4.77
N SER A 27 -19.50 -24.64 4.17
CA SER A 27 -20.42 -24.27 3.10
C SER A 27 -21.56 -23.34 3.56
N GLN A 28 -22.03 -23.49 4.80
CA GLN A 28 -23.04 -22.59 5.38
C GLN A 28 -22.42 -21.22 5.68
N LEU A 29 -21.18 -21.20 6.18
CA LEU A 29 -20.48 -19.96 6.47
C LEU A 29 -20.21 -19.13 5.20
N SER A 30 -19.89 -19.77 4.08
CA SER A 30 -19.68 -19.08 2.80
C SER A 30 -21.00 -18.58 2.20
N ALA A 31 -22.08 -19.34 2.32
CA ALA A 31 -23.41 -18.90 1.90
C ALA A 31 -23.90 -17.68 2.71
N SER A 32 -23.77 -17.71 4.04
CA SER A 32 -24.12 -16.57 4.90
C SER A 32 -23.27 -15.34 4.57
N LYS A 33 -21.95 -15.49 4.35
CA LYS A 33 -21.09 -14.36 3.96
C LYS A 33 -21.52 -13.73 2.62
N LYS A 34 -21.90 -14.54 1.64
CA LYS A 34 -22.39 -14.06 0.33
C LYS A 34 -23.74 -13.36 0.43
N LEU A 35 -24.60 -13.80 1.35
CA LEU A 35 -25.89 -13.16 1.59
C LEU A 35 -25.69 -11.80 2.29
N LEU A 36 -24.91 -11.79 3.38
CA LEU A 36 -24.62 -10.57 4.14
C LEU A 36 -23.79 -9.54 3.35
N SER A 37 -22.97 -9.94 2.39
CA SER A 37 -22.10 -8.99 1.68
C SER A 37 -22.88 -7.94 0.88
N LYS A 38 -24.07 -8.28 0.38
CA LYS A 38 -24.94 -7.31 -0.31
C LYS A 38 -25.54 -6.30 0.68
N GLU A 39 -26.07 -6.79 1.80
CA GLU A 39 -26.68 -5.97 2.85
C GLU A 39 -25.65 -5.04 3.51
N ILE A 40 -24.44 -5.53 3.76
CA ILE A 40 -23.33 -4.74 4.31
C ILE A 40 -22.94 -3.61 3.34
N LYS A 41 -22.96 -3.86 2.03
CA LYS A 41 -22.65 -2.84 1.03
C LYS A 41 -23.70 -1.72 1.02
N GLU A 42 -24.98 -2.09 1.11
CA GLU A 42 -26.09 -1.13 1.19
C GLU A 42 -26.02 -0.31 2.48
N LEU A 43 -25.78 -0.95 3.63
CA LEU A 43 -25.60 -0.25 4.91
C LEU A 43 -24.41 0.71 4.88
N LYS A 44 -23.26 0.27 4.32
CA LYS A 44 -22.08 1.13 4.18
C LYS A 44 -22.38 2.35 3.31
N SER A 45 -23.05 2.15 2.18
CA SER A 45 -23.47 3.23 1.29
C SER A 45 -24.40 4.22 1.99
N PHE A 46 -25.34 3.74 2.80
CA PHE A 46 -26.22 4.59 3.60
C PHE A 46 -25.43 5.44 4.60
N ILE A 47 -24.51 4.82 5.35
CA ILE A 47 -23.66 5.52 6.33
C ILE A 47 -22.81 6.60 5.65
N GLU A 48 -22.19 6.28 4.50
CA GLU A 48 -21.36 7.22 3.75
C GLU A 48 -22.21 8.38 3.19
N THR A 49 -23.37 8.09 2.62
CA THR A 49 -24.29 9.11 2.10
C THR A 49 -24.74 10.05 3.21
N TYR A 50 -25.12 9.52 4.37
CA TYR A 50 -25.51 10.30 5.53
C TYR A 50 -24.37 11.18 6.04
N ARG A 51 -23.16 10.63 6.17
CA ARG A 51 -21.99 11.40 6.61
C ARG A 51 -21.66 12.55 5.65
N ASN A 52 -21.75 12.30 4.35
CA ASN A 52 -21.47 13.29 3.32
C ASN A 52 -22.56 14.37 3.21
N SER A 53 -23.78 14.09 3.69
CA SER A 53 -24.86 15.08 3.71
C SER A 53 -24.86 15.98 4.94
N LEU A 54 -24.00 15.72 5.94
CA LEU A 54 -23.84 16.60 7.10
C LEU A 54 -23.06 17.86 6.71
N SER A 55 -23.46 19.02 7.24
CA SER A 55 -22.68 20.24 7.08
C SER A 55 -21.36 20.15 7.84
N GLU A 56 -20.35 20.89 7.39
CA GLU A 56 -19.04 20.92 8.05
C GLU A 56 -19.11 21.36 9.51
N ASP A 57 -20.02 22.28 9.84
CA ASP A 57 -20.23 22.75 11.21
C ASP A 57 -20.69 21.61 12.13
N ILE A 58 -21.66 20.81 11.69
CA ILE A 58 -22.19 19.67 12.46
C ILE A 58 -21.12 18.57 12.53
N PHE A 59 -20.46 18.27 11.41
CA PHE A 59 -19.43 17.23 11.35
C PHE A 59 -18.23 17.53 12.26
N ASN A 60 -17.87 18.80 12.41
CA ASN A 60 -16.76 19.24 13.26
C ASN A 60 -17.17 19.53 14.71
N THR A 61 -18.45 19.38 15.06
CA THR A 61 -18.93 19.61 16.42
C THR A 61 -18.39 18.54 17.39
N GLN A 62 -17.84 18.99 18.53
CA GLN A 62 -17.24 18.12 19.55
C GLN A 62 -18.27 17.23 20.27
N GLU A 63 -19.55 17.58 20.24
CA GLU A 63 -20.66 16.80 20.82
C GLU A 63 -20.81 15.41 20.17
N TYR A 64 -20.46 15.29 18.88
CA TYR A 64 -20.60 14.06 18.10
C TYR A 64 -19.28 13.48 17.58
N SER A 65 -18.18 14.25 17.68
CA SER A 65 -16.86 13.88 17.15
C SER A 65 -15.76 14.09 18.19
N ILE A 66 -15.30 12.98 18.79
CA ILE A 66 -14.15 12.99 19.71
C ILE A 66 -12.89 12.71 18.88
N LYS A 67 -12.10 13.76 18.62
CA LYS A 67 -10.80 13.65 17.94
C LYS A 67 -9.70 13.43 18.98
N LEU A 68 -9.11 12.25 19.00
CA LEU A 68 -7.93 11.95 19.85
C LEU A 68 -6.67 12.27 19.05
N ILE A 69 -5.93 13.31 19.47
CA ILE A 69 -4.64 13.67 18.89
C ILE A 69 -3.58 13.38 19.94
N GLN A 70 -2.65 12.47 19.62
CA GLN A 70 -1.50 12.20 20.47
C GLN A 70 -0.35 13.12 20.05
N VAL A 71 -0.02 14.08 20.91
CA VAL A 71 1.13 14.97 20.69
C VAL A 71 2.26 14.52 21.61
N PRO A 72 3.40 14.05 21.06
CA PRO A 72 4.55 13.72 21.88
C PRO A 72 5.13 15.01 22.47
N LYS A 73 5.04 15.16 23.79
CA LYS A 73 5.65 16.28 24.52
C LYS A 73 7.07 15.86 24.89
N ILE A 74 8.06 16.47 24.26
CA ILE A 74 9.47 16.29 24.67
C ILE A 74 9.64 17.12 25.94
N SER A 75 9.40 16.51 27.10
CA SER A 75 9.73 17.16 28.37
C SER A 75 11.22 16.97 28.63
N ASN A 76 11.92 18.08 28.90
CA ASN A 76 13.33 18.04 29.27
C ASN A 76 13.55 18.13 30.78
N THR A 77 12.51 18.03 31.63
CA THR A 77 12.67 17.97 33.10
C THR A 77 11.33 17.80 33.84
N ASN A 78 11.03 16.58 34.31
CA ASN A 78 10.61 16.21 35.68
C ASN A 78 9.98 14.80 35.66
N ARG A 79 10.27 13.98 36.66
CA ARG A 79 9.81 12.57 36.76
C ARG A 79 8.29 12.39 37.03
N ASN A 80 7.47 13.43 36.82
CA ASN A 80 6.05 13.47 37.18
C ASN A 80 5.15 13.95 36.02
N ASP A 81 5.50 13.67 34.77
CA ASP A 81 4.62 14.02 33.65
C ASP A 81 3.37 13.13 33.61
N ILE A 82 2.21 13.76 33.52
CA ILE A 82 0.92 13.10 33.38
C ILE A 82 0.86 12.46 31.99
N ALA A 83 0.52 11.17 31.90
CA ALA A 83 0.54 10.41 30.66
C ALA A 83 -0.49 10.87 29.61
N VAL A 84 -1.55 11.56 30.03
CA VAL A 84 -2.62 12.08 29.16
C VAL A 84 -3.11 13.44 29.69
N GLU A 85 -2.95 14.50 28.91
CA GLU A 85 -3.53 15.82 29.18
C GLU A 85 -4.75 16.04 28.28
N PHE A 86 -5.91 16.36 28.87
CA PHE A 86 -7.12 16.73 28.11
C PHE A 86 -7.15 18.25 27.93
N VAL A 87 -7.12 18.70 26.67
CA VAL A 87 -7.22 20.14 26.34
C VAL A 87 -8.63 20.43 25.86
N ASN A 88 -9.25 21.49 26.40
CA ASN A 88 -10.54 21.97 25.93
C ASN A 88 -10.31 22.87 24.70
N TRP A 89 -10.82 22.44 23.54
CA TRP A 89 -10.64 23.12 22.26
C TRP A 89 -11.20 24.55 22.24
N ASN A 90 -12.23 24.84 23.04
CA ASN A 90 -12.86 26.17 23.08
C ASN A 90 -12.06 27.21 23.88
N TYR A 91 -11.10 26.78 24.69
CA TYR A 91 -10.30 27.65 25.58
C TYR A 91 -8.81 27.59 25.26
N ILE A 92 -8.47 27.15 24.05
CA ILE A 92 -7.09 26.98 23.62
C ILE A 92 -6.48 28.34 23.22
N SER A 93 -5.18 28.54 23.51
CA SER A 93 -4.48 29.73 23.05
C SER A 93 -4.36 29.71 21.52
N GLU A 94 -4.31 30.88 20.88
CA GLU A 94 -4.17 30.97 19.42
C GLU A 94 -2.87 30.30 18.93
N ALA A 95 -1.78 30.41 19.70
CA ALA A 95 -0.50 29.77 19.40
C ALA A 95 -0.57 28.24 19.46
N ASP A 96 -1.29 27.70 20.46
CA ASP A 96 -1.50 26.26 20.57
C ASP A 96 -2.40 25.76 19.45
N ARG A 97 -3.46 26.51 19.11
CA ARG A 97 -4.35 26.18 17.99
C ARG A 97 -3.59 26.05 16.67
N GLU A 98 -2.67 26.97 16.38
CA GLU A 98 -1.84 26.92 15.18
C GLU A 98 -0.91 25.68 15.18
N ASN A 99 -0.37 25.30 16.34
CA ASN A 99 0.43 24.08 16.48
C ASN A 99 -0.42 22.81 16.28
N PHE A 100 -1.65 22.76 16.81
CA PHE A 100 -2.57 21.65 16.58
C PHE A 100 -3.02 21.56 15.13
N ASP A 101 -3.25 22.70 14.47
CA ASP A 101 -3.59 22.75 13.05
C ASP A 101 -2.41 22.30 12.18
N LYS A 102 -1.16 22.69 12.51
CA LYS A 102 0.05 22.17 11.85
C LYS A 102 0.20 20.66 12.03
N VAL A 103 0.02 20.14 13.24
CA VAL A 103 0.08 18.69 13.50
C VAL A 103 -1.04 17.95 12.78
N THR A 104 -2.27 18.49 12.79
CA THR A 104 -3.42 17.93 12.07
C THR A 104 -3.23 17.99 10.56
N ALA A 105 -2.62 19.05 10.03
CA ALA A 105 -2.26 19.20 8.63
C ALA A 105 -1.16 18.22 8.24
N ILE A 106 -0.12 18.03 9.06
CA ILE A 106 0.90 16.99 8.84
C ILE A 106 0.26 15.61 8.84
N ILE A 107 -0.65 15.32 9.77
CA ILE A 107 -1.39 14.05 9.81
C ILE A 107 -2.28 13.91 8.57
N LYS A 108 -2.98 14.99 8.14
CA LYS A 108 -3.78 15.00 6.91
C LYS A 108 -2.93 14.83 5.66
N ASP A 109 -1.77 15.46 5.53
CA ASP A 109 -0.84 15.25 4.41
C ASP A 109 -0.29 13.82 4.41
N LYS A 110 -0.09 13.24 5.60
CA LYS A 110 0.27 11.82 5.73
C LYS A 110 -0.89 10.87 5.40
N VAL A 111 -2.14 11.34 5.48
CA VAL A 111 -3.37 10.56 5.23
C VAL A 111 -3.96 10.82 3.83
N VAL A 112 -3.67 11.96 3.19
CA VAL A 112 -4.13 12.37 1.87
C VAL A 112 -2.97 12.20 0.88
N LYS A 113 -2.66 10.93 0.60
CA LYS A 113 -2.02 10.39 -0.62
C LYS A 113 -1.96 8.86 -0.53
N LYS A 114 -3.08 8.22 -0.15
CA LYS A 114 -3.26 6.77 -0.24
C LYS A 114 -4.32 6.36 -1.28
N GLU A 115 -4.59 7.22 -2.27
CA GLU A 115 -5.28 6.82 -3.50
C GLU A 115 -4.24 6.56 -4.61
N ALA A 116 -3.51 5.47 -4.38
CA ALA A 116 -2.76 4.61 -5.29
C ALA A 116 -1.65 4.01 -4.41
N ILE A 117 -1.69 2.70 -4.19
CA ILE A 117 -0.58 1.99 -3.51
C ILE A 117 0.63 1.84 -4.45
N ASN A 118 0.46 2.14 -5.75
CA ASN A 118 1.50 2.10 -6.79
C ASN A 118 1.35 3.21 -7.86
N PRO A 119 1.26 4.53 -7.55
CA PRO A 119 1.28 5.54 -8.60
C PRO A 119 2.69 5.56 -9.19
N GLY A 120 2.83 5.15 -10.45
CA GLY A 120 4.11 5.15 -11.18
C GLY A 120 4.98 3.89 -11.03
N LYS A 121 4.49 2.82 -10.37
CA LYS A 121 5.25 1.55 -10.35
C LYS A 121 4.93 0.69 -11.58
N ARG A 122 5.98 0.12 -12.17
CA ARG A 122 5.96 -0.68 -13.40
C ARG A 122 6.17 -2.15 -13.11
N LYS A 123 5.51 -3.01 -13.88
CA LYS A 123 5.84 -4.44 -13.95
C LYS A 123 7.16 -4.63 -14.72
N PRO A 124 7.86 -5.77 -14.57
CA PRO A 124 9.04 -6.09 -15.36
C PRO A 124 8.83 -5.90 -16.88
N SER A 125 7.66 -6.28 -17.40
CA SER A 125 7.29 -6.10 -18.80
C SER A 125 7.27 -4.63 -19.21
N ASP A 126 6.74 -3.76 -18.35
CA ASP A 126 6.58 -2.34 -18.65
C ASP A 126 7.93 -1.60 -18.62
N VAL A 127 8.86 -2.05 -17.76
CA VAL A 127 10.26 -1.59 -17.76
C VAL A 127 10.91 -1.95 -19.09
N ILE A 128 10.79 -3.19 -19.54
CA ILE A 128 11.36 -3.65 -20.82
C ILE A 128 10.78 -2.84 -21.99
N SER A 129 9.45 -2.63 -22.01
CA SER A 129 8.80 -1.83 -23.05
C SER A 129 9.29 -0.38 -23.05
N LYS A 130 9.44 0.26 -21.88
CA LYS A 130 9.96 1.63 -21.77
C LYS A 130 11.40 1.70 -22.28
N VAL A 131 12.28 0.82 -21.80
CA VAL A 131 13.69 0.78 -22.25
C VAL A 131 13.76 0.61 -23.76
N ASN A 132 13.09 -0.41 -24.32
CA ASN A 132 13.12 -0.70 -25.77
C ASN A 132 12.58 0.43 -26.65
N SER A 133 11.73 1.31 -26.12
CA SER A 133 11.25 2.47 -26.87
C SER A 133 12.29 3.58 -27.04
N GLU A 134 13.34 3.59 -26.22
CA GLU A 134 14.33 4.67 -26.17
C GLU A 134 15.75 4.22 -26.55
N ILE A 135 16.02 2.91 -26.65
CA ILE A 135 17.32 2.37 -27.06
C ILE A 135 17.29 1.78 -28.48
N GLY A 136 18.46 1.72 -29.13
CA GLY A 136 18.59 1.23 -30.52
C GLY A 136 18.53 -0.29 -30.72
N PHE A 137 18.23 -1.07 -29.68
CA PHE A 137 18.16 -2.54 -29.75
C PHE A 137 17.17 -3.08 -28.70
N GLU A 138 16.68 -4.32 -28.85
CA GLU A 138 15.70 -4.86 -27.91
C GLU A 138 16.33 -5.63 -26.74
N ILE A 139 15.93 -5.34 -25.50
CA ILE A 139 16.17 -6.17 -24.33
C ILE A 139 14.98 -7.11 -24.06
N ASN A 140 15.26 -8.27 -23.47
CA ASN A 140 14.25 -9.25 -23.07
C ASN A 140 14.26 -9.48 -21.55
N HIS A 141 13.40 -10.39 -21.05
CA HIS A 141 13.34 -10.71 -19.62
C HIS A 141 14.66 -11.26 -19.04
N TYR A 142 15.44 -11.99 -19.83
CA TYR A 142 16.75 -12.48 -19.39
C TYR A 142 17.76 -11.33 -19.25
N ASP A 143 17.74 -10.36 -20.16
CA ASP A 143 18.58 -9.15 -20.06
C ASP A 143 18.18 -8.32 -18.83
N HIS A 144 16.89 -8.14 -18.59
CA HIS A 144 16.39 -7.48 -17.39
C HIS A 144 16.83 -8.21 -16.12
N GLN A 145 16.85 -9.55 -16.14
CA GLN A 145 17.42 -10.37 -15.07
C GLN A 145 18.89 -10.11 -14.82
N CYS A 146 19.73 -10.13 -15.85
CA CYS A 146 21.13 -9.80 -15.69
C CYS A 146 21.32 -8.42 -15.07
N LEU A 147 20.54 -7.42 -15.50
CA LEU A 147 20.64 -6.06 -15.00
C LEU A 147 20.29 -5.95 -13.51
N TYR A 148 19.10 -6.39 -13.06
CA TYR A 148 18.76 -6.25 -11.64
C TYR A 148 19.66 -7.10 -10.73
N CYS A 149 20.22 -8.20 -11.26
CA CYS A 149 21.20 -9.01 -10.54
C CYS A 149 22.52 -8.25 -10.41
N CYS A 150 23.12 -7.78 -11.51
CA CYS A 150 24.40 -7.08 -11.47
C CYS A 150 24.33 -5.75 -10.69
N PHE A 151 23.20 -5.03 -10.73
CA PHE A 151 23.02 -3.79 -9.96
C PHE A 151 22.55 -4.03 -8.51
N LYS A 152 22.29 -5.29 -8.11
CA LYS A 152 21.87 -5.66 -6.75
C LYS A 152 20.69 -4.84 -6.20
N ILE A 153 19.77 -4.43 -7.08
CA ILE A 153 18.60 -3.62 -6.68
C ILE A 153 17.52 -4.42 -5.96
N ARG A 154 17.57 -5.76 -6.05
CA ARG A 154 16.66 -6.66 -5.35
C ARG A 154 17.32 -8.00 -5.05
N PRO A 155 16.77 -8.78 -4.11
CA PRO A 155 17.18 -10.14 -3.84
C PRO A 155 16.96 -11.01 -5.07
N SER A 156 17.96 -11.83 -5.38
CA SER A 156 17.84 -12.84 -6.41
C SER A 156 18.78 -13.99 -6.08
N SER A 157 18.48 -15.17 -6.62
CA SER A 157 19.33 -16.36 -6.46
C SER A 157 20.77 -16.18 -6.97
N ALA A 158 21.06 -15.11 -7.71
CA ALA A 158 22.38 -14.81 -8.22
C ALA A 158 23.22 -13.89 -7.31
N ASN A 159 22.61 -13.25 -6.30
CA ASN A 159 23.23 -12.15 -5.53
C ASN A 159 23.40 -12.44 -4.03
N ASP A 160 23.09 -13.66 -3.58
CA ASP A 160 23.23 -14.12 -2.18
C ASP A 160 22.46 -13.29 -1.12
N ILE A 161 21.43 -12.54 -1.53
CA ILE A 161 20.51 -11.81 -0.64
C ILE A 161 19.27 -12.68 -0.40
N GLU A 162 18.97 -12.99 0.86
CA GLU A 162 17.88 -13.90 1.24
C GLU A 162 16.57 -13.18 1.59
N ASP A 163 16.62 -11.98 2.17
CA ASP A 163 15.42 -11.26 2.61
C ASP A 163 14.73 -10.58 1.42
N PRO A 164 13.47 -10.96 1.07
CA PRO A 164 12.71 -10.34 -0.03
C PRO A 164 12.55 -8.82 0.08
N PHE A 165 12.61 -8.26 1.30
CA PHE A 165 12.46 -6.83 1.54
C PHE A 165 13.75 -6.03 1.31
N GLU A 166 14.91 -6.69 1.21
CA GLU A 166 16.20 -6.05 0.90
C GLU A 166 16.29 -5.61 -0.56
N THR A 167 15.52 -4.58 -0.89
CA THR A 167 15.45 -3.93 -2.20
C THR A 167 16.02 -2.52 -2.13
N ASN A 168 16.65 -2.07 -3.20
CA ASN A 168 16.96 -0.65 -3.36
C ASN A 168 15.66 0.08 -3.68
N THR A 169 15.10 0.73 -2.66
CA THR A 169 13.81 1.40 -2.71
C THR A 169 13.72 2.48 -3.77
N ASN A 170 14.83 3.05 -4.26
CA ASN A 170 14.81 4.02 -5.36
C ASN A 170 14.40 3.39 -6.70
N TYR A 171 14.63 2.08 -6.87
CA TYR A 171 14.49 1.38 -8.15
C TYR A 171 13.50 0.23 -8.12
N CYS A 172 13.39 -0.47 -7.00
CA CYS A 172 12.60 -1.69 -6.85
C CYS A 172 11.92 -1.75 -5.48
N HIS A 173 10.70 -2.26 -5.44
CA HIS A 173 9.95 -2.55 -4.23
C HIS A 173 9.42 -3.97 -4.29
N TYR A 174 9.41 -4.66 -3.15
CA TYR A 174 8.73 -5.94 -3.00
C TYR A 174 7.24 -5.70 -2.69
N ASP A 175 6.36 -6.41 -3.41
CA ASP A 175 4.92 -6.43 -3.17
C ASP A 175 4.56 -7.74 -2.43
N GLU A 176 4.37 -7.62 -1.11
CA GLU A 176 4.01 -8.72 -0.22
C GLU A 176 2.67 -9.38 -0.59
N VAL A 177 1.74 -8.65 -1.22
CA VAL A 177 0.41 -9.20 -1.56
C VAL A 177 0.50 -10.20 -2.71
N HIS A 178 1.46 -10.00 -3.62
CA HIS A 178 1.60 -10.77 -4.85
C HIS A 178 2.89 -11.61 -4.90
N ASP A 179 3.71 -11.56 -3.85
CA ASP A 179 5.04 -12.19 -3.78
C ASP A 179 5.92 -11.84 -4.99
N ASP A 180 5.80 -10.61 -5.50
CA ASP A 180 6.53 -10.14 -6.68
C ASP A 180 7.22 -8.79 -6.43
N TYR A 181 7.91 -8.30 -7.47
CA TYR A 181 8.66 -7.06 -7.38
C TYR A 181 8.19 -6.09 -8.45
N VAL A 182 8.02 -4.85 -8.03
CA VAL A 182 7.57 -3.72 -8.85
C VAL A 182 8.66 -2.66 -8.91
N TYR A 183 8.79 -2.00 -10.05
CA TYR A 183 9.92 -1.12 -10.35
C TYR A 183 9.48 0.33 -10.44
N GLN A 184 10.38 1.26 -10.11
CA GLN A 184 10.16 2.69 -10.34
C GLN A 184 10.59 3.09 -11.76
N ASP A 185 10.06 4.21 -12.25
CA ASP A 185 10.47 4.82 -13.53
C ASP A 185 11.98 5.10 -13.60
N ALA A 186 12.57 5.49 -12.47
CA ALA A 186 14.00 5.75 -12.31
C ALA A 186 14.87 4.54 -12.70
N TRP A 187 14.36 3.31 -12.53
CA TRP A 187 15.11 2.11 -12.93
C TRP A 187 15.27 2.00 -14.44
N ALA A 188 14.20 2.27 -15.19
CA ALA A 188 14.26 2.27 -16.64
C ALA A 188 15.17 3.39 -17.15
N GLU A 189 15.09 4.58 -16.55
CA GLU A 189 15.91 5.74 -16.90
C GLU A 189 17.41 5.49 -16.65
N LEU A 190 17.77 4.85 -15.54
CA LEU A 190 19.15 4.46 -15.26
C LEU A 190 19.70 3.51 -16.32
N ILE A 191 18.91 2.51 -16.75
CA ILE A 191 19.30 1.59 -17.83
C ILE A 191 19.49 2.35 -19.15
N ILE A 192 18.49 3.15 -19.55
CA ILE A 192 18.51 3.91 -20.82
C ILE A 192 19.73 4.83 -20.85
N LYS A 193 19.97 5.57 -19.77
CA LYS A 193 21.13 6.45 -19.63
C LYS A 193 22.44 5.68 -19.73
N GLY A 194 22.59 4.58 -18.99
CA GLY A 194 23.80 3.75 -19.07
C GLY A 194 24.06 3.18 -20.46
N VAL A 195 23.01 2.84 -21.22
CA VAL A 195 23.13 2.39 -22.62
C VAL A 195 23.54 3.55 -23.54
N ASN A 196 22.88 4.71 -23.41
CA ASN A 196 23.15 5.88 -24.25
C ASN A 196 24.54 6.49 -24.01
N GLU A 197 25.04 6.42 -22.77
CA GLU A 197 26.42 6.80 -22.41
C GLU A 197 27.47 5.75 -22.85
N GLY A 198 27.04 4.60 -23.39
CA GLY A 198 27.93 3.51 -23.81
C GLY A 198 28.56 2.72 -22.65
N LYS A 199 28.12 2.96 -21.40
CA LYS A 199 28.58 2.23 -20.21
C LYS A 199 27.94 0.84 -20.10
N LEU A 200 26.74 0.65 -20.67
CA LEU A 200 26.01 -0.62 -20.68
C LEU A 200 25.83 -1.13 -22.11
N SER A 201 26.17 -2.39 -22.32
CA SER A 201 25.84 -3.16 -23.52
C SER A 201 25.40 -4.58 -23.15
N LYS A 202 24.72 -5.26 -24.08
CA LYS A 202 24.30 -6.66 -23.91
C LYS A 202 25.45 -7.57 -23.53
N GLU A 203 26.61 -7.39 -24.14
CA GLU A 203 27.79 -8.19 -23.83
C GLU A 203 28.27 -7.93 -22.41
N ILE A 204 28.34 -6.65 -22.00
CA ILE A 204 28.87 -6.23 -20.70
C ILE A 204 28.03 -6.82 -19.56
N TRP A 205 26.72 -6.57 -19.50
CA TRP A 205 25.92 -7.04 -18.36
C TRP A 205 25.77 -8.56 -18.35
N ARG A 206 25.75 -9.23 -19.51
CA ARG A 206 25.70 -10.71 -19.57
C ARG A 206 27.00 -11.34 -19.12
N GLN A 207 28.15 -10.76 -19.49
CA GLN A 207 29.46 -11.24 -19.01
C GLN A 207 29.58 -11.03 -17.50
N LYS A 208 29.20 -9.85 -17.01
CA LYS A 208 29.26 -9.52 -15.58
C LYS A 208 28.34 -10.44 -14.75
N PHE A 209 27.13 -10.72 -15.26
CA PHE A 209 26.21 -11.68 -14.64
C PHE A 209 26.80 -13.09 -14.56
N LYS A 210 27.44 -13.58 -15.64
CA LYS A 210 28.13 -14.88 -15.64
C LYS A 210 29.30 -14.93 -14.68
N ALA A 211 30.02 -13.82 -14.53
CA ALA A 211 31.12 -13.68 -13.57
C ALA A 211 30.66 -13.50 -12.13
N LYS A 212 29.34 -13.40 -11.87
CA LYS A 212 28.76 -13.01 -10.57
C LYS A 212 29.32 -11.70 -10.02
N ASP A 213 29.64 -10.79 -10.91
CA ASP A 213 30.18 -9.47 -10.58
C ASP A 213 29.06 -8.40 -10.61
N SER A 214 29.25 -7.29 -9.91
CA SER A 214 28.24 -6.25 -9.69
C SER A 214 28.65 -4.87 -10.18
N PHE A 215 27.69 -4.06 -10.60
CA PHE A 215 27.88 -2.64 -10.89
C PHE A 215 27.76 -1.82 -9.61
N GLU A 216 28.60 -0.80 -9.50
CA GLU A 216 28.43 0.26 -8.50
C GLU A 216 27.37 1.23 -9.02
N ILE A 217 26.21 1.28 -8.36
CA ILE A 217 25.06 2.06 -8.85
C ILE A 217 25.35 3.57 -8.90
N THR A 218 26.25 4.03 -8.02
CA THR A 218 26.72 5.42 -7.92
C THR A 218 27.46 5.90 -9.16
N GLU A 219 28.03 5.00 -9.98
CA GLU A 219 28.69 5.36 -11.26
C GLU A 219 27.68 5.78 -12.35
N PHE A 220 26.40 5.45 -12.13
CA PHE A 220 25.28 5.69 -13.03
C PHE A 220 24.33 6.78 -12.48
N GLU A 221 24.32 6.97 -11.16
CA GLU A 221 23.66 8.09 -10.48
C GLU A 221 24.53 9.35 -10.57
N THR A 222 24.37 10.14 -11.63
CA THR A 222 24.96 11.49 -11.67
C THR A 222 24.04 12.45 -10.91
N ASN A 223 24.57 13.06 -9.84
CA ASN A 223 23.96 14.20 -9.17
C ASN A 223 23.92 15.38 -10.16
N GLU A 224 22.73 15.74 -10.62
CA GLU A 224 22.43 17.12 -11.04
C GLU A 224 21.83 17.88 -9.85
#